data_AF-A0A964QRW4-F1
#
_entry.id   AF-A0A964QRW4-F1
#
_cell.length_a   1.000
_cell.length_b   1.000
_cell.length_c   1.000
_cell.angle_alpha   90.00
_cell.angle_beta   90.00
_cell.angle_gamma   90.00
#
_symmetry.space_group_name_H-M   'P 1'
#
loop_
_entity.id
_entity.type
_entity.pdbx_description
1 polymer ?
#
loop_
_entity_poly.entity_id
_entity_poly.type
_entity_poly.pdbx_seq_one_letter_code
_entity_poly.pdbx_strand_id
1 'polypeptide(L)'
;MSKKRAVADILILLSVFIFPWWVTFIVATICLFIFKNFYEIFVFGILIDILYGIPIRRLPIPVFYTLLATIEYIVVAPLYLKLKFN
;
A
#
# COMPACT_ATOMS: atom_id res chain seq x y z
N MET A 1 18.33 2.09 0.60
CA MET A 1 17.12 2.28 -0.22
C MET A 1 17.53 2.37 -1.68
N SER A 2 16.93 1.58 -2.58
CA SER A 2 17.27 1.65 -4.02
C SER A 2 16.71 2.93 -4.63
N LYS A 3 17.45 3.60 -5.53
CA LYS A 3 16.98 4.81 -6.24
C LYS A 3 15.61 4.58 -6.91
N LYS A 4 15.38 3.39 -7.46
CA LYS A 4 14.10 3.01 -8.09
C LYS A 4 12.94 2.97 -7.09
N ARG A 5 13.20 2.54 -5.85
CA ARG A 5 12.16 2.49 -4.79
C ARG A 5 11.80 3.90 -4.34
N ALA A 6 12.80 4.75 -4.08
CA ALA A 6 12.55 6.13 -3.67
C ALA A 6 11.71 6.91 -4.69
N VAL A 7 11.95 6.71 -6.00
CA VAL A 7 11.11 7.30 -7.04
C VAL A 7 9.68 6.75 -6.99
N ALA A 8 9.50 5.44 -6.83
CA ALA A 8 8.17 4.85 -6.70
C ALA A 8 7.41 5.39 -5.47
N ASP A 9 8.09 5.53 -4.33
CA ASP A 9 7.48 6.06 -3.11
C ASP A 9 7.03 7.51 -3.28
N ILE A 10 7.86 8.35 -3.94
CA ILE A 10 7.49 9.73 -4.25
C ILE A 10 6.29 9.76 -5.20
N LEU A 11 6.26 8.90 -6.22
CA LEU A 11 5.15 8.84 -7.18
C LEU A 11 3.84 8.41 -6.50
N ILE A 12 3.87 7.39 -5.63
CA ILE A 12 2.70 6.97 -4.87
C ILE A 12 2.28 8.06 -3.89
N LEU A 13 3.23 8.70 -3.21
CA LEU A 13 2.93 9.79 -2.28
C LEU A 13 2.22 10.93 -3.01
N LEU A 14 2.72 11.35 -4.18
CA LEU A 14 2.05 12.35 -5.00
C LEU A 14 0.67 11.85 -5.49
N SER A 15 0.55 10.57 -5.83
CA SER A 15 -0.71 10.02 -6.31
C SER A 15 -1.81 10.04 -5.26
N VAL A 16 -1.47 9.86 -3.97
CA VAL A 16 -2.42 9.98 -2.85
C VAL A 16 -3.18 11.31 -2.90
N PHE A 17 -2.51 12.41 -3.26
CA PHE A 17 -3.07 13.76 -3.26
C PHE A 17 -3.70 14.19 -4.58
N ILE A 18 -3.24 13.63 -5.70
CA ILE A 18 -3.65 14.05 -7.05
C ILE A 18 -4.75 13.14 -7.61
N PHE A 19 -4.68 11.84 -7.33
CA PHE A 19 -5.56 10.84 -7.90
C PHE A 19 -6.53 10.28 -6.85
N PRO A 20 -7.67 9.71 -7.29
CA PRO A 20 -8.55 8.97 -6.41
C PRO A 20 -7.83 7.83 -5.68
N TRP A 21 -8.29 7.51 -4.47
CA TRP A 21 -7.73 6.46 -3.62
C TRP A 21 -7.52 5.11 -4.34
N TRP A 22 -8.41 4.72 -5.26
CA TRP A 22 -8.31 3.45 -5.98
C TRP A 22 -7.10 3.40 -6.93
N VAL A 23 -6.72 4.53 -7.54
CA VAL A 23 -5.51 4.60 -8.40
C VAL A 23 -4.28 4.36 -7.54
N THR A 24 -4.15 5.14 -6.46
CA THR A 24 -3.02 5.05 -5.53
C THR A 24 -2.90 3.65 -4.93
N PHE A 25 -4.04 3.08 -4.52
CA PHE A 25 -4.07 1.75 -3.93
C PHE A 25 -3.58 0.69 -4.93
N ILE A 26 -4.09 0.69 -6.16
CA ILE A 26 -3.64 -0.24 -7.22
C ILE A 26 -2.13 -0.11 -7.47
N VAL A 27 -1.60 1.12 -7.57
CA VAL A 27 -0.16 1.35 -7.79
C VAL A 27 0.68 0.84 -6.61
N ALA A 28 0.23 1.07 -5.38
CA ALA A 28 0.88 0.55 -4.18
C ALA A 28 0.86 -0.99 -4.12
N THR A 29 -0.27 -1.62 -4.48
CA THR A 29 -0.39 -3.08 -4.59
C THR A 29 0.54 -3.64 -5.66
N ILE A 30 0.67 -2.99 -6.83
CA ILE A 30 1.65 -3.41 -7.85
C ILE A 30 3.08 -3.35 -7.29
N CYS A 31 3.40 -2.34 -6.49
CA CYS A 31 4.71 -2.19 -5.87
C CYS A 31 5.04 -3.32 -4.87
N LEU A 32 4.04 -3.95 -4.24
CA LEU A 32 4.27 -5.17 -3.43
C LEU A 32 4.88 -6.32 -4.22
N PHE A 33 4.51 -6.47 -5.50
CA PHE A 33 5.04 -7.53 -6.36
C PHE A 33 6.42 -7.20 -6.92
N ILE A 34 6.70 -5.90 -7.14
CA ILE A 34 7.95 -5.43 -7.73
C ILE A 34 9.08 -5.37 -6.68
N PHE A 35 8.76 -4.91 -5.46
CA PHE A 35 9.74 -4.61 -4.45
C PHE A 35 9.67 -5.59 -3.27
N LYS A 36 10.78 -6.31 -3.02
CA LYS A 36 10.90 -7.21 -1.86
C LYS A 36 10.66 -6.45 -0.55
N ASN A 37 9.75 -6.92 0.30
CA ASN A 37 9.46 -6.30 1.60
C ASN A 37 9.11 -4.81 1.46
N PHE A 38 8.06 -4.52 0.69
CA PHE A 38 7.53 -3.16 0.49
C PHE A 38 6.60 -2.78 1.66
N TYR A 39 7.20 -2.40 2.80
CA TYR A 39 6.47 -1.98 4.00
C TYR A 39 5.82 -0.60 3.85
N GLU A 40 6.23 0.15 2.84
CA GLU A 40 5.71 1.48 2.54
C GLU A 40 4.20 1.45 2.23
N ILE A 41 3.66 0.29 1.81
CA ILE A 41 2.20 0.10 1.64
C ILE A 41 1.40 0.42 2.92
N PHE A 42 1.94 0.17 4.11
CA PHE A 42 1.24 0.48 5.36
C PHE A 42 1.12 1.99 5.57
N VAL A 43 2.18 2.74 5.23
CA VAL A 43 2.17 4.20 5.30
C VAL A 43 1.13 4.76 4.33
N PHE A 44 1.07 4.22 3.12
CA PHE A 44 0.06 4.63 2.14
C PHE A 44 -1.35 4.22 2.53
N GLY A 45 -1.56 3.05 3.13
CA GLY A 45 -2.85 2.62 3.67
C GLY A 45 -3.37 3.59 4.74
N ILE A 46 -2.50 3.99 5.66
CA ILE A 46 -2.83 4.98 6.70
C ILE A 46 -3.14 6.35 6.08
N LEU A 47 -2.34 6.81 5.11
CA LEU A 47 -2.60 8.07 4.43
C LEU A 47 -3.93 8.08 3.68
N ILE A 48 -4.28 6.97 3.03
CA ILE A 48 -5.57 6.81 2.36
C ILE A 48 -6.71 6.81 3.38
N ASP A 49 -6.57 6.11 4.51
CA ASP A 49 -7.58 6.14 5.58
C ASP A 49 -7.76 7.55 6.17
N ILE A 50 -6.69 8.33 6.32
CA ILE A 50 -6.78 9.72 6.81
C ILE A 50 -7.52 10.62 5.82
N LEU A 51 -7.26 10.47 4.51
CA LEU A 51 -7.78 11.38 3.48
C LEU A 51 -9.13 10.96 2.90
N TYR A 52 -9.37 9.65 2.80
CA TYR A 52 -10.52 9.05 2.11
C TYR A 52 -11.28 8.05 2.99
N GLY A 53 -10.94 7.97 4.27
CA GLY A 53 -11.49 7.02 5.22
C GLY A 53 -13.01 7.05 5.28
N ILE A 54 -13.62 5.87 5.09
CA ILE A 54 -15.05 5.69 5.30
C ILE A 54 -15.25 5.35 6.78
N PRO A 55 -16.08 6.09 7.53
CA PRO A 55 -16.34 5.80 8.93
C PRO A 55 -17.00 4.42 9.05
N ILE A 56 -16.27 3.48 9.65
CA ILE A 56 -16.82 2.17 10.01
C ILE A 56 -17.59 2.36 11.31
N ARG A 57 -18.89 2.03 11.32
CA ARG A 57 -19.82 2.27 12.45
C ARG A 57 -19.30 1.84 13.84
N ARG A 58 -18.36 0.90 13.90
CA ARG A 58 -17.80 0.33 15.14
C ARG A 58 -16.39 0.79 15.49
N LEU A 59 -15.75 1.61 14.66
CA LEU A 59 -14.37 2.06 14.89
C LEU A 59 -14.31 3.59 14.94
N PRO A 60 -13.58 4.18 15.91
CA PRO A 60 -13.47 5.63 16.03
C PRO A 60 -12.60 6.26 14.95
N ILE A 61 -11.77 5.47 14.28
CA ILE A 61 -10.81 5.91 13.27
C ILE A 61 -11.02 5.06 12.01
N PRO A 62 -11.02 5.65 10.80
CA PRO A 62 -11.01 4.87 9.57
C PRO A 62 -9.71 4.05 9.48
N VAL A 63 -9.84 2.75 9.26
CA VAL A 63 -8.71 1.81 9.17
C VAL A 63 -8.90 0.79 8.02
N PHE A 64 -9.88 1.03 7.16
CA PHE A 64 -10.27 0.05 6.14
C PHE A 64 -9.12 -0.25 5.18
N TYR A 65 -8.47 0.80 4.67
CA TYR A 65 -7.41 0.66 3.68
C TYR A 65 -6.11 0.13 4.29
N THR A 66 -5.82 0.49 5.53
CA THR A 66 -4.71 -0.07 6.30
C THR A 66 -4.90 -1.57 6.56
N LEU A 67 -6.11 -2.00 6.90
CA LEU A 67 -6.43 -3.43 7.04
C LEU A 67 -6.30 -4.17 5.70
N LEU A 68 -6.79 -3.56 4.62
CA LEU A 68 -6.67 -4.14 3.28
C LEU A 68 -5.20 -4.29 2.86
N ALA A 69 -4.38 -3.25 3.05
CA ALA A 69 -2.94 -3.29 2.83
C ALA A 69 -2.23 -4.38 3.66
N THR A 70 -2.69 -4.61 4.89
CA THR A 70 -2.18 -5.67 5.76
C THR A 70 -2.49 -7.05 5.20
N ILE A 71 -3.72 -7.27 4.75
CA ILE A 71 -4.13 -8.52 4.13
C ILE A 71 -3.32 -8.77 2.85
N GLU A 72 -3.18 -7.76 1.98
CA GLU A 72 -2.39 -7.86 0.76
C GLU A 72 -0.93 -8.19 1.06
N TYR A 73 -0.30 -7.51 2.02
CA TYR A 73 1.07 -7.79 2.40
C TYR A 73 1.25 -9.24 2.88
N ILE A 74 0.33 -9.75 3.72
CA ILE A 74 0.39 -11.12 4.24
C ILE A 74 0.21 -12.16 3.12
N VAL A 75 -0.63 -11.87 2.12
CA VAL A 75 -0.83 -12.78 0.98
C VAL A 75 0.34 -12.74 0.01
N VAL A 76 0.85 -11.55 -0.31
CA VAL A 76 1.86 -11.35 -1.37
C VAL A 76 3.29 -11.60 -0.87
N ALA A 77 3.62 -11.24 0.36
CA ALA A 77 4.99 -11.40 0.87
C ALA A 77 5.49 -12.86 0.85
N PRO A 78 4.69 -13.88 1.23
CA PRO A 78 5.09 -15.28 1.10
C PRO A 78 5.18 -15.75 -0.36
N LEU A 79 4.33 -15.24 -1.25
CA LEU A 79 4.36 -15.58 -2.68
C LEU A 79 5.65 -15.09 -3.34
N TYR A 80 6.11 -13.89 -3.00
CA TYR A 80 7.37 -13.35 -3.50
C TYR A 80 8.58 -14.21 -3.07
N LEU A 81 8.54 -14.78 -1.85
CA LEU A 81 9.58 -15.72 -1.41
C LEU A 81 9.53 -17.03 -2.21
N LYS A 82 8.34 -17.57 -2.49
CA LYS A 82 8.24 -18.82 -3.26
C LYS A 82 8.63 -18.66 -4.74
N LEU A 83 8.30 -17.53 -5.37
CA LEU A 83 8.53 -17.32 -6.80
C LEU A 83 9.98 -16.99 -7.19
N LYS A 84 10.81 -16.56 -6.23
CA LYS A 84 12.22 -16.18 -6.49
C LYS A 84 13.24 -17.23 -6.02
N PHE A 85 12.80 -18.20 -5.22
CA PHE A 85 13.62 -19.31 -4.71
C PHE A 85 13.32 -20.65 -5.41
N ASN A 86 12.53 -20.62 -6.50
CA ASN A 86 12.35 -21.70 -7.46
C ASN A 86 12.89 -21.24 -8.81
#